data_AF-A0A6A3JHH9-F1
#
_entry.id   AF-A0A6A3JHH9-F1
#
_cell.length_a   1.000
_cell.length_b   1.000
_cell.length_c   1.000
_cell.angle_alpha   90.00
_cell.angle_beta   90.00
_cell.angle_gamma   90.00
#
_symmetry.space_group_name_H-M   'P 1'
#
loop_
_entity.id
_entity.type
_entity.pdbx_description
1 polymer ?
#
loop_
_entity_poly.entity_id
_entity_poly.type
_entity_poly.pdbx_seq_one_letter_code
_entity_poly.pdbx_strand_id
1 'polypeptide(L)'
;MVIALHPDGPQSHMHLPSQLQYQDRTAACRYLGLQVGSKLAAGTAWTKATEKLAVRLRLASQKTLTVDQRSLIAGAIIVPNLLYIARHEWPSASDVNDMDARIRHYVWHGQFKTDVSGLRAWLDADLAALPRSTGGLAIPDIRAELYALAAVTVSKWAVTGTAQMHIVGDILFHNRAGGRAPAVYITPEYAPVAPSGIHRRPTLWSMGRAMLSQAGAPDPQDTDNMGAYAAAAYACEGYSADWNGSHLIVDCTAMLASLVGDKCSQALQERGRVQLEWLPYADIGTLQVYARDGNRKTLAAACGRKLNAHNILKDFVKWTRRGTGHIVFTFNIPHLGVAQRTMAEDLTRVLVTNFTEIATHALHPNEVRFTATTDDHPVVAALRVRDDVEVAIHSSVIGPPALRKVASQGELTATLRAFMAPDIVVHTVHPHPLLSRQVCLWVGYRRWSRRRGELKARAAAASVRR
;
A
#
# COMPACT_ATOMS: atom_id res chain seq x y z
N MET A 1 22.41 -16.26 27.42
CA MET A 1 20.97 -16.60 27.34
C MET A 1 20.53 -16.46 25.89
N VAL A 2 19.84 -17.45 25.33
CA VAL A 2 19.40 -17.51 23.93
C VAL A 2 17.89 -17.68 23.88
N ILE A 3 17.20 -16.97 22.99
CA ILE A 3 15.75 -17.07 22.84
C ILE A 3 15.45 -17.96 21.64
N ALA A 4 14.63 -18.99 21.84
CA ALA A 4 14.07 -19.74 20.72
C ALA A 4 12.84 -18.97 20.19
N LEU A 5 12.86 -18.55 18.92
CA LEU A 5 11.74 -17.81 18.32
C LEU A 5 10.55 -18.70 17.93
N HIS A 6 10.72 -20.02 18.01
CA HIS A 6 9.64 -20.97 17.80
C HIS A 6 8.71 -21.01 19.04
N PRO A 7 7.37 -21.02 18.86
CA PRO A 7 6.42 -20.99 19.99
C PRO A 7 6.54 -22.19 20.92
N ASP A 8 6.97 -23.34 20.38
CA ASP A 8 7.24 -24.55 21.16
C ASP A 8 8.66 -24.58 21.76
N GLY A 9 9.40 -23.46 21.72
CA GLY A 9 10.77 -23.38 22.23
C GLY A 9 11.80 -24.08 21.34
N PRO A 10 12.99 -24.41 21.88
CA PRO A 10 14.04 -25.07 21.10
C PRO A 10 13.59 -26.47 20.66
N GLN A 11 13.88 -26.80 19.39
CA GLN A 11 13.62 -28.12 18.83
C GLN A 11 14.70 -29.13 19.27
N SER A 12 14.37 -30.41 19.30
CA SER A 12 15.23 -31.47 19.87
C SER A 12 16.62 -31.58 19.22
N HIS A 13 16.78 -31.15 17.97
CA HIS A 13 18.05 -31.17 17.24
C HIS A 13 18.86 -29.87 17.39
N MET A 14 18.34 -28.86 18.09
CA MET A 14 19.03 -27.59 18.29
C MET A 14 19.89 -27.66 19.56
N HIS A 15 21.19 -27.85 19.37
CA HIS A 15 22.16 -27.83 20.47
C HIS A 15 22.88 -26.48 20.51
N LEU A 16 22.91 -25.86 21.70
CA LEU A 16 23.72 -24.67 21.94
C LEU A 16 25.13 -25.06 22.40
N PRO A 17 26.15 -24.25 22.11
CA PRO A 17 27.43 -24.33 22.80
C PRO A 17 27.24 -24.34 24.31
N SER A 18 28.10 -25.05 25.04
CA SER A 18 27.97 -25.30 26.50
C SER A 18 27.86 -24.03 27.37
N GLN A 19 28.35 -22.89 26.88
CA GLN A 19 28.29 -21.60 27.57
C GLN A 19 26.95 -20.87 27.41
N LEU A 20 26.06 -21.37 26.54
CA LEU A 20 24.79 -20.76 26.23
C LEU A 20 23.63 -21.65 26.69
N GLN A 21 22.64 -21.02 27.29
CA GLN A 21 21.41 -21.68 27.72
C GLN A 21 20.21 -21.01 27.07
N TYR A 22 19.24 -21.83 26.66
CA TYR A 22 17.95 -21.34 26.22
C TYR A 22 17.21 -20.69 27.39
N GLN A 23 16.55 -19.57 27.10
CA GLN A 23 15.56 -19.00 28.00
C GLN A 23 14.38 -19.98 28.15
N ASP A 24 13.78 -20.03 29.35
CA ASP A 24 12.53 -20.76 29.54
C ASP A 24 11.42 -20.24 28.60
N ARG A 25 10.56 -21.14 28.11
CA ARG A 25 9.57 -20.85 27.07
C ARG A 25 8.58 -19.74 27.47
N THR A 26 8.28 -19.61 28.75
CA THR A 26 7.33 -18.64 29.31
C THR A 26 8.01 -17.40 29.87
N ALA A 27 9.34 -17.40 30.00
CA ALA A 27 10.06 -16.25 30.52
C ALA A 27 10.11 -15.13 29.47
N ALA A 28 10.00 -13.90 29.97
CA ALA A 28 10.24 -12.70 29.19
C ALA A 28 11.64 -12.15 29.50
N CYS A 29 12.33 -11.64 28.50
CA CYS A 29 13.48 -10.78 28.71
C CYS A 29 13.36 -9.51 27.89
N ARG A 30 14.14 -8.50 28.27
CA ARG A 30 14.16 -7.21 27.59
C ARG A 30 15.15 -7.24 26.43
N TYR A 31 14.68 -6.96 25.23
CA TYR A 31 15.51 -6.75 24.04
C TYR A 31 15.08 -5.47 23.33
N LEU A 32 16.02 -4.53 23.15
CA LEU A 32 15.77 -3.21 22.54
C LEU A 32 14.54 -2.48 23.13
N GLY A 33 14.30 -2.64 24.43
CA GLY A 33 13.16 -2.00 25.11
C GLY A 33 11.82 -2.71 24.99
N LEU A 34 11.75 -3.89 24.37
CA LEU A 34 10.55 -4.73 24.26
C LEU A 34 10.69 -5.98 25.11
N GLN A 35 9.55 -6.59 25.44
CA GLN A 35 9.52 -7.92 26.03
C GLN A 35 9.56 -8.96 24.90
N VAL A 36 10.51 -9.87 24.97
CA VAL A 36 10.69 -10.97 24.01
C VAL A 36 10.81 -12.29 24.77
N GLY A 37 10.33 -13.36 24.14
CA GLY A 37 10.30 -14.72 24.69
C GLY A 37 9.63 -15.67 23.70
N SER A 38 9.77 -16.98 23.90
CA SER A 38 9.22 -17.98 22.97
C SER A 38 7.70 -18.00 22.95
N LYS A 39 7.07 -17.88 24.14
CA LYS A 39 5.61 -17.94 24.29
C LYS A 39 5.13 -16.88 25.28
N LEU A 40 5.26 -15.60 24.89
CA LEU A 40 4.72 -14.50 25.66
C LEU A 40 3.21 -14.36 25.44
N ALA A 41 2.50 -14.01 26.51
CA ALA A 41 1.08 -13.64 26.41
C ALA A 41 0.94 -12.36 25.57
N ALA A 42 -0.04 -12.36 24.66
CA ALA A 42 -0.37 -11.16 23.89
C ALA A 42 -0.75 -10.00 24.82
N GLY A 43 -0.31 -8.79 24.48
CA GLY A 43 -0.50 -7.58 25.27
C GLY A 43 0.62 -7.32 26.28
N THR A 44 1.57 -8.24 26.48
CA THR A 44 2.62 -8.06 27.50
C THR A 44 3.44 -6.78 27.29
N ALA A 45 3.84 -6.46 26.05
CA ALA A 45 4.60 -5.23 25.82
C ALA A 45 3.73 -3.98 25.99
N TRP A 46 2.43 -4.07 25.69
CA TRP A 46 1.46 -3.00 25.93
C TRP A 46 1.29 -2.72 27.42
N THR A 47 1.09 -3.75 28.25
CA THR A 47 1.03 -3.59 29.72
C THR A 47 2.30 -2.93 30.27
N LYS A 48 3.48 -3.38 29.85
CA LYS A 48 4.75 -2.78 30.30
C LYS A 48 4.94 -1.35 29.81
N ALA A 49 4.49 -1.03 28.61
CA ALA A 49 4.50 0.34 28.12
C ALA A 49 3.58 1.25 28.95
N THR A 50 2.41 0.76 29.32
CA THR A 50 1.46 1.45 30.20
C THR A 50 2.04 1.73 31.58
N GLU A 51 2.64 0.73 32.23
CA GLU A 51 3.32 0.89 33.52
C GLU A 51 4.42 1.97 33.45
N LYS A 52 5.27 1.89 32.41
CA LYS A 52 6.35 2.85 32.18
C LYS A 52 5.83 4.27 31.95
N LEU A 53 4.77 4.41 31.14
CA LEU A 53 4.14 5.70 30.87
C LEU A 53 3.49 6.27 32.13
N ALA A 54 2.82 5.45 32.94
CA ALA A 54 2.21 5.88 34.19
C ALA A 54 3.24 6.48 35.15
N VAL A 55 4.40 5.84 35.32
CA VAL A 55 5.50 6.38 36.14
C VAL A 55 6.03 7.69 35.57
N ARG A 56 6.32 7.74 34.26
CA ARG A 56 6.87 8.94 33.60
C ARG A 56 5.91 10.12 33.68
N LEU A 57 4.63 9.88 33.45
CA LEU A 57 3.61 10.94 33.48
C LEU A 57 3.28 11.37 34.90
N ARG A 58 3.36 10.49 35.89
CA ARG A 58 3.23 10.88 37.31
C ARG A 58 4.31 11.89 37.72
N LEU A 59 5.55 11.68 37.27
CA LEU A 59 6.64 12.64 37.49
C LEU A 59 6.39 13.97 36.74
N ALA A 60 5.90 13.90 35.50
CA ALA A 60 5.57 15.10 34.72
C ALA A 60 4.40 15.90 35.34
N SER A 61 3.40 15.22 35.90
CA SER A 61 2.23 15.81 36.55
C SER A 61 2.50 16.40 37.94
N GLN A 62 3.75 16.37 38.44
CA GLN A 62 4.14 17.15 39.62
C GLN A 62 4.08 18.66 39.34
N LYS A 63 4.11 19.06 38.06
CA LYS A 63 3.88 20.44 37.62
C LYS A 63 2.40 20.63 37.29
N THR A 64 1.84 21.77 37.67
CA THR A 64 0.47 22.15 37.25
C THR A 64 0.48 22.41 35.74
N LEU A 65 -0.23 21.58 34.99
CA LEU A 65 -0.33 21.66 33.54
C LEU A 65 -1.78 21.96 33.15
N THR A 66 -2.01 22.77 32.13
CA THR A 66 -3.35 22.98 31.56
C THR A 66 -3.79 21.79 30.71
N VAL A 67 -5.09 21.69 30.39
CA VAL A 67 -5.62 20.65 29.48
C VAL A 67 -4.88 20.69 28.14
N ASP A 68 -4.64 21.88 27.59
CA ASP A 68 -3.94 22.06 26.31
C ASP A 68 -2.48 21.56 26.37
N GLN A 69 -1.74 21.90 27.44
CA GLN A 69 -0.37 21.41 27.64
C GLN A 69 -0.31 19.89 27.79
N ARG A 70 -1.29 19.29 28.48
CA ARG A 70 -1.38 17.83 28.59
C ARG A 70 -1.71 17.16 27.27
N SER A 71 -2.53 17.78 26.41
CA SER A 71 -2.75 17.32 25.04
C SER A 71 -1.44 17.30 24.24
N LEU A 72 -0.62 18.35 24.33
CA LEU A 72 0.71 18.39 23.71
C LEU A 72 1.63 17.28 24.22
N ILE A 73 1.64 17.03 25.54
CA ILE A 73 2.42 15.94 26.14
C ILE A 73 1.92 14.57 25.67
N ALA A 74 0.60 14.37 25.56
CA ALA A 74 0.05 13.14 25.04
C ALA A 74 0.55 12.87 23.61
N GLY A 75 0.52 13.89 22.74
CA GLY A 75 1.01 13.79 21.37
C GLY A 75 2.53 13.58 21.27
N ALA A 76 3.33 14.22 22.15
CA ALA A 76 4.78 14.20 22.08
C ALA A 76 5.45 13.05 22.85
N ILE A 77 4.79 12.51 23.88
CA ILE A 77 5.35 11.49 24.78
C ILE A 77 4.57 10.17 24.69
N ILE A 78 3.25 10.22 24.83
CA ILE A 78 2.44 8.98 24.92
C ILE A 78 2.40 8.30 23.55
N VAL A 79 1.95 9.02 22.52
CA VAL A 79 1.78 8.46 21.16
C VAL A 79 3.08 7.86 20.62
N PRO A 80 4.25 8.52 20.64
CA PRO A 80 5.48 7.92 20.09
C PRO A 80 5.92 6.65 20.81
N ASN A 81 5.72 6.56 22.13
CA ASN A 81 6.01 5.33 22.89
C ASN A 81 5.07 4.20 22.46
N LEU A 82 3.76 4.45 22.35
CA LEU A 82 2.80 3.42 21.93
C LEU A 82 3.03 2.98 20.47
N LEU A 83 3.35 3.92 19.57
CA LEU A 83 3.67 3.61 18.18
C LEU A 83 4.97 2.83 18.04
N TYR A 84 5.94 3.01 18.95
CA TYR A 84 7.13 2.15 19.00
C TYR A 84 6.73 0.71 19.29
N ILE A 85 5.94 0.47 20.35
CA ILE A 85 5.45 -0.87 20.70
C ILE A 85 4.65 -1.49 19.55
N ALA A 86 3.73 -0.72 18.96
CA ALA A 86 2.87 -1.19 17.88
C ALA A 86 3.60 -1.71 16.64
N ARG A 87 4.84 -1.24 16.38
CA ARG A 87 5.67 -1.76 15.27
C ARG A 87 6.11 -3.19 15.49
N HIS A 88 6.16 -3.64 16.74
CA HIS A 88 6.71 -4.93 17.15
C HIS A 88 5.62 -5.87 17.68
N GLU A 89 4.64 -5.34 18.40
CA GLU A 89 3.46 -6.05 18.89
C GLU A 89 2.21 -5.25 18.52
N TRP A 90 1.48 -5.69 17.50
CA TRP A 90 0.28 -5.00 17.06
C TRP A 90 -0.83 -5.11 18.13
N PRO A 91 -1.47 -4.00 18.55
CA PRO A 91 -2.37 -4.00 19.70
C PRO A 91 -3.68 -4.73 19.40
N SER A 92 -4.24 -5.40 20.40
CA SER A 92 -5.63 -5.89 20.38
C SER A 92 -6.64 -4.73 20.41
N ALA A 93 -7.93 -5.01 20.19
CA ALA A 93 -8.97 -3.99 20.34
C ALA A 93 -9.08 -3.50 21.79
N SER A 94 -8.85 -4.39 22.76
CA SER A 94 -8.86 -4.04 24.19
C SER A 94 -7.71 -3.10 24.53
N ASP A 95 -6.50 -3.36 24.01
CA ASP A 95 -5.34 -2.48 24.23
C ASP A 95 -5.59 -1.08 23.68
N VAL A 96 -6.17 -0.97 22.48
CA VAL A 96 -6.49 0.34 21.87
C VAL A 96 -7.50 1.10 22.73
N ASN A 97 -8.57 0.44 23.17
CA ASN A 97 -9.62 1.08 23.97
C ASN A 97 -9.10 1.50 25.37
N ASP A 98 -8.28 0.66 26.01
CA ASP A 98 -7.64 1.00 27.30
C ASP A 98 -6.70 2.20 27.15
N MET A 99 -5.86 2.23 26.10
CA MET A 99 -4.96 3.36 25.84
C MET A 99 -5.70 4.65 25.51
N ASP A 100 -6.76 4.56 24.71
CA ASP A 100 -7.61 5.69 24.36
C ASP A 100 -8.27 6.30 25.61
N ALA A 101 -8.81 5.45 26.49
CA ALA A 101 -9.36 5.88 27.78
C ALA A 101 -8.32 6.58 28.66
N ARG A 102 -7.10 6.01 28.79
CA ARG A 102 -6.01 6.60 29.58
C ARG A 102 -5.49 7.91 29.01
N ILE A 103 -5.42 8.04 27.68
CA ILE A 103 -5.03 9.29 27.01
C ILE A 103 -6.04 10.38 27.34
N ARG A 104 -7.34 10.10 27.16
CA ARG A 104 -8.40 11.06 27.50
C ARG A 104 -8.34 11.42 28.98
N HIS A 105 -8.23 10.43 29.87
CA HIS A 105 -8.16 10.68 31.30
C HIS A 105 -6.94 11.53 31.70
N TYR A 106 -5.79 11.29 31.08
CA TYR A 106 -4.60 12.10 31.31
C TYR A 106 -4.79 13.54 30.83
N VAL A 107 -5.36 13.75 29.64
CA VAL A 107 -5.59 15.11 29.12
C VAL A 107 -6.58 15.87 29.99
N TRP A 108 -7.66 15.23 30.44
CA TRP A 108 -8.68 15.89 31.27
C TRP A 108 -8.28 16.08 32.73
N HIS A 109 -7.62 15.09 33.33
CA HIS A 109 -7.41 15.02 34.79
C HIS A 109 -5.95 14.95 35.23
N GLY A 110 -4.99 14.91 34.30
CA GLY A 110 -3.57 14.84 34.62
C GLY A 110 -3.08 13.48 35.14
N GLN A 111 -3.92 12.45 35.12
CA GLN A 111 -3.58 11.11 35.59
C GLN A 111 -3.72 10.07 34.45
N PHE A 112 -2.72 9.21 34.28
CA PHE A 112 -2.73 8.19 33.23
C PHE A 112 -3.32 6.85 33.75
N LYS A 113 -4.64 6.83 33.94
CA LYS A 113 -5.43 5.71 34.48
C LYS A 113 -6.76 5.59 33.72
N THR A 114 -7.48 4.49 33.93
CA THR A 114 -8.81 4.25 33.35
C THR A 114 -9.96 4.67 34.25
N ASP A 115 -9.74 4.75 35.57
CA ASP A 115 -10.80 5.04 36.52
C ASP A 115 -11.20 6.51 36.47
N VAL A 116 -12.49 6.77 36.26
CA VAL A 116 -13.05 8.12 36.19
C VAL A 116 -13.31 8.62 37.61
N SER A 117 -12.28 9.15 38.27
CA SER A 117 -12.46 9.90 39.52
C SER A 117 -12.15 11.39 39.25
N GLY A 118 -13.15 12.17 38.85
CA GLY A 118 -12.95 13.61 38.60
C GLY A 118 -14.09 14.33 37.88
N LEU A 119 -13.89 15.64 37.67
CA LEU A 119 -14.79 16.56 36.96
C LEU A 119 -15.00 16.16 35.49
N ARG A 120 -16.26 16.04 35.05
CA ARG A 120 -16.63 15.63 33.69
C ARG A 120 -15.89 16.43 32.61
N ALA A 121 -15.41 15.74 31.57
CA ALA A 121 -14.93 16.39 30.35
C ALA A 121 -16.02 17.32 29.80
N TRP A 122 -15.67 18.59 29.56
CA TRP A 122 -16.65 19.62 29.18
C TRP A 122 -16.77 19.80 27.66
N LEU A 123 -15.85 19.23 26.89
CA LEU A 123 -15.88 19.22 25.43
C LEU A 123 -16.20 17.81 24.92
N ASP A 124 -16.99 17.73 23.85
CA ASP A 124 -17.24 16.47 23.15
C ASP A 124 -15.93 15.84 22.64
N ALA A 125 -15.87 14.51 22.61
CA ALA A 125 -14.65 13.77 22.27
C ALA A 125 -14.21 14.02 20.82
N ASP A 126 -15.15 14.17 19.89
CA ASP A 126 -14.85 14.42 18.49
C ASP A 126 -14.35 15.85 18.30
N LEU A 127 -15.00 16.83 18.97
CA LEU A 127 -14.52 18.21 19.01
C LEU A 127 -13.14 18.33 19.65
N ALA A 128 -12.85 17.53 20.69
CA ALA A 128 -11.56 17.57 21.38
C ALA A 128 -10.42 17.02 20.51
N ALA A 129 -10.72 16.04 19.65
CA ALA A 129 -9.77 15.45 18.73
C ALA A 129 -9.45 16.35 17.52
N LEU A 130 -10.31 17.32 17.19
CA LEU A 130 -10.08 18.24 16.07
C LEU A 130 -8.78 19.04 16.22
N PRO A 131 -8.13 19.42 15.10
CA PRO A 131 -6.98 20.32 15.12
C PRO A 131 -7.26 21.63 15.89
N ARG A 132 -6.22 22.18 16.52
CA ARG A 132 -6.30 23.50 17.18
C ARG A 132 -6.71 24.61 16.23
N SER A 133 -6.29 24.53 14.96
CA SER A 133 -6.65 25.48 13.91
C SER A 133 -8.15 25.50 13.59
N THR A 134 -8.91 24.48 14.00
CA THR A 134 -10.36 24.39 13.81
C THR A 134 -11.11 24.41 15.15
N GLY A 135 -10.51 24.95 16.21
CA GLY A 135 -11.14 25.09 17.52
C GLY A 135 -11.11 23.86 18.43
N GLY A 136 -10.40 22.78 18.04
CA GLY A 136 -10.24 21.60 18.88
C GLY A 136 -9.02 21.67 19.82
N LEU A 137 -8.84 20.63 20.65
CA LEU A 137 -7.68 20.49 21.55
C LEU A 137 -6.57 19.62 20.95
N ALA A 138 -6.79 19.06 19.75
CA ALA A 138 -5.96 18.06 19.09
C ALA A 138 -5.57 16.90 20.02
N ILE A 139 -6.52 16.44 20.84
CA ILE A 139 -6.32 15.23 21.66
C ILE A 139 -5.98 14.07 20.71
N PRO A 140 -4.88 13.34 20.94
CA PRO A 140 -4.50 12.29 20.02
C PRO A 140 -5.50 11.13 19.96
N ASP A 141 -5.95 10.78 18.76
CA ASP A 141 -6.68 9.55 18.47
C ASP A 141 -5.68 8.42 18.19
N ILE A 142 -5.46 7.56 19.18
CA ILE A 142 -4.50 6.45 19.07
C ILE A 142 -4.85 5.47 17.94
N ARG A 143 -6.14 5.28 17.62
CA ARG A 143 -6.58 4.39 16.52
C ARG A 143 -6.13 4.97 15.19
N ALA A 144 -6.39 6.25 14.95
CA ALA A 144 -5.95 6.92 13.72
C ALA A 144 -4.42 6.96 13.60
N GLU A 145 -3.70 7.19 14.71
CA GLU A 145 -2.24 7.18 14.76
C GLU A 145 -1.65 5.79 14.41
N LEU A 146 -2.27 4.71 14.90
CA LEU A 146 -1.90 3.32 14.61
C LEU A 146 -2.17 2.96 13.14
N TYR A 147 -3.35 3.29 12.61
CA TYR A 147 -3.69 2.97 11.22
C TYR A 147 -2.77 3.70 10.24
N ALA A 148 -2.46 4.97 10.51
CA ALA A 148 -1.48 5.72 9.74
C ALA A 148 -0.07 5.12 9.85
N LEU A 149 0.34 4.66 11.04
CA LEU A 149 1.62 3.95 11.22
C LEU A 149 1.68 2.69 10.34
N ALA A 150 0.64 1.86 10.36
CA ALA A 150 0.57 0.64 9.55
C ALA A 150 0.70 0.94 8.06
N ALA A 151 -0.07 1.92 7.56
CA ALA A 151 -0.03 2.33 6.17
C ALA A 151 1.35 2.82 5.72
N VAL A 152 1.99 3.70 6.52
CA VAL A 152 3.34 4.21 6.22
C VAL A 152 4.38 3.09 6.24
N THR A 153 4.29 2.20 7.23
CA THR A 153 5.25 1.09 7.37
C THR A 153 5.15 0.14 6.18
N VAL A 154 3.93 -0.25 5.81
CA VAL A 154 3.67 -1.15 4.69
C VAL A 154 4.01 -0.48 3.35
N SER A 155 3.72 0.81 3.17
CA SER A 155 4.10 1.52 1.93
C SER A 155 5.62 1.65 1.79
N LYS A 156 6.33 2.01 2.86
CA LYS A 156 7.80 2.09 2.85
C LYS A 156 8.41 0.73 2.51
N TRP A 157 7.90 -0.33 3.14
CA TRP A 157 8.28 -1.71 2.82
C TRP A 157 8.03 -2.02 1.35
N ALA A 158 6.83 -1.73 0.82
CA ALA A 158 6.45 -2.12 -0.53
C ALA A 158 7.15 -1.32 -1.63
N VAL A 159 7.52 -0.06 -1.40
CA VAL A 159 8.16 0.79 -2.42
C VAL A 159 9.68 0.69 -2.34
N THR A 160 10.23 0.85 -1.13
CA THR A 160 11.67 1.05 -0.89
C THR A 160 12.31 -0.10 -0.12
N GLY A 161 11.59 -1.20 0.11
CA GLY A 161 12.11 -2.37 0.78
C GLY A 161 13.27 -3.00 0.03
N THR A 162 14.20 -3.60 0.78
CA THR A 162 15.19 -4.52 0.21
C THR A 162 14.51 -5.83 -0.19
N ALA A 163 15.18 -6.66 -1.00
CA ALA A 163 14.70 -8.01 -1.31
C ALA A 163 14.35 -8.81 -0.04
N GLN A 164 15.20 -8.74 0.99
CA GLN A 164 14.95 -9.41 2.28
C GLN A 164 13.70 -8.85 2.98
N MET A 165 13.53 -7.52 2.99
CA MET A 165 12.33 -6.91 3.53
C MET A 165 11.11 -7.42 2.78
N HIS A 166 11.11 -7.42 1.44
CA HIS A 166 10.01 -7.95 0.62
C HIS A 166 9.69 -9.41 0.96
N ILE A 167 10.70 -10.27 1.10
CA ILE A 167 10.49 -11.67 1.53
C ILE A 167 9.77 -11.72 2.89
N VAL A 168 10.22 -10.94 3.87
CA VAL A 168 9.59 -10.89 5.20
C VAL A 168 8.13 -10.44 5.10
N GLY A 169 7.84 -9.40 4.32
CA GLY A 169 6.46 -8.95 4.17
C GLY A 169 5.59 -9.94 3.40
N ASP A 170 6.13 -10.58 2.35
CA ASP A 170 5.45 -11.64 1.59
C ASP A 170 5.03 -12.80 2.54
N ILE A 171 5.94 -13.22 3.44
CA ILE A 171 5.65 -14.21 4.49
C ILE A 171 4.56 -13.72 5.46
N LEU A 172 4.67 -12.47 5.95
CA LEU A 172 3.74 -11.91 6.93
C LEU A 172 2.34 -11.65 6.35
N PHE A 173 2.21 -11.53 5.02
CA PHE A 173 0.93 -11.45 4.32
C PHE A 173 0.34 -12.82 3.95
N HIS A 174 1.17 -13.82 3.64
CA HIS A 174 0.69 -15.13 3.17
C HIS A 174 -0.12 -15.87 4.24
N ASN A 175 0.20 -15.69 5.52
CA ASN A 175 -0.52 -16.18 6.71
C ASN A 175 -0.97 -17.67 6.66
N ARG A 176 -0.31 -18.49 5.83
CA ARG A 176 -0.54 -19.94 5.70
C ARG A 176 0.73 -20.68 6.08
N ALA A 177 0.55 -21.80 6.77
CA ALA A 177 1.64 -22.70 7.13
C ALA A 177 2.04 -23.55 5.93
N GLY A 178 3.34 -23.60 5.63
CA GLY A 178 3.93 -24.43 4.58
C GLY A 178 3.95 -23.78 3.19
N GLY A 179 5.02 -24.06 2.43
CA GLY A 179 5.23 -23.56 1.07
C GLY A 179 6.01 -22.25 0.98
N ARG A 180 6.31 -21.84 -0.26
CA ARG A 180 6.97 -20.56 -0.58
C ARG A 180 5.91 -19.46 -0.61
N ALA A 181 6.08 -18.43 0.22
CA ALA A 181 5.18 -17.27 0.20
C ALA A 181 5.22 -16.61 -1.20
N PRO A 182 4.07 -16.34 -1.84
CA PRO A 182 4.02 -15.64 -3.11
C PRO A 182 4.34 -14.15 -2.91
N ALA A 183 4.82 -13.50 -3.96
CA ALA A 183 5.00 -12.05 -3.94
C ALA A 183 3.66 -11.34 -3.75
N VAL A 184 3.55 -10.49 -2.73
CA VAL A 184 2.31 -9.79 -2.40
C VAL A 184 2.38 -8.36 -2.89
N TYR A 185 1.58 -8.05 -3.91
CA TYR A 185 1.46 -6.71 -4.46
C TYR A 185 0.30 -5.94 -3.80
N ILE A 186 0.51 -4.65 -3.57
CA ILE A 186 -0.46 -3.75 -2.97
C ILE A 186 -0.93 -2.75 -4.01
N THR A 187 -2.21 -2.80 -4.35
CA THR A 187 -2.84 -1.81 -5.22
C THR A 187 -3.38 -0.67 -4.37
N PRO A 188 -2.76 0.52 -4.39
CA PRO A 188 -3.26 1.68 -3.65
C PRO A 188 -4.48 2.24 -4.37
N GLU A 189 -5.56 2.50 -3.63
CA GLU A 189 -6.81 2.99 -4.20
C GLU A 189 -7.53 4.00 -3.30
N TYR A 190 -8.38 4.81 -3.93
CA TYR A 190 -9.32 5.70 -3.26
C TYR A 190 -10.74 5.18 -3.46
N ALA A 191 -11.10 4.14 -2.72
CA ALA A 191 -12.52 3.83 -2.59
C ALA A 191 -13.18 4.87 -1.68
N PRO A 192 -14.44 5.29 -1.94
CA PRO A 192 -15.25 5.93 -0.92
C PRO A 192 -15.17 5.10 0.37
N VAL A 193 -14.93 5.76 1.50
CA VAL A 193 -14.87 5.06 2.78
C VAL A 193 -16.24 4.39 2.97
N ALA A 194 -16.24 3.07 3.17
CA ALA A 194 -17.47 2.33 3.41
C ALA A 194 -18.26 3.01 4.54
N PRO A 195 -19.61 3.02 4.50
CA PRO A 195 -20.41 3.64 5.55
C PRO A 195 -20.04 3.17 6.96
N SER A 196 -19.60 1.92 7.07
CA SER A 196 -19.16 1.27 8.31
C SER A 196 -17.74 1.62 8.77
N GLY A 197 -17.01 2.48 8.04
CA GLY A 197 -15.68 2.95 8.35
C GLY A 197 -14.55 1.96 8.03
N ILE A 198 -13.32 2.33 8.40
CA ILE A 198 -12.14 1.46 8.23
C ILE A 198 -12.03 0.54 9.46
N HIS A 199 -12.21 -0.76 9.23
CA HIS A 199 -12.21 -1.76 10.28
C HIS A 199 -10.78 -2.13 10.70
N ARG A 200 -10.58 -2.31 12.01
CA ARG A 200 -9.31 -2.84 12.56
C ARG A 200 -9.00 -4.19 11.92
N ARG A 201 -7.73 -4.40 11.60
CA ARG A 201 -7.19 -5.69 11.18
C ARG A 201 -6.25 -6.28 12.24
N PRO A 202 -6.10 -7.62 12.30
CA PRO A 202 -5.40 -8.28 13.40
C PRO A 202 -3.89 -8.05 13.41
N THR A 203 -3.29 -7.60 12.30
CA THR A 203 -1.84 -7.38 12.18
C THR A 203 -1.52 -6.01 11.58
N LEU A 204 -0.32 -5.50 11.86
CA LEU A 204 0.20 -4.28 11.24
C LEU A 204 0.14 -4.36 9.71
N TRP A 205 0.52 -5.50 9.14
CA TRP A 205 0.57 -5.73 7.70
C TRP A 205 -0.82 -5.70 7.06
N SER A 206 -1.76 -6.49 7.61
CA SER A 206 -3.14 -6.52 7.10
C SER A 206 -3.84 -5.16 7.25
N MET A 207 -3.56 -4.43 8.34
CA MET A 207 -4.08 -3.07 8.53
C MET A 207 -3.48 -2.11 7.52
N GLY A 208 -2.16 -2.15 7.30
CA GLY A 208 -1.48 -1.26 6.37
C GLY A 208 -1.92 -1.49 4.92
N ARG A 209 -2.07 -2.75 4.49
CA ARG A 209 -2.66 -3.08 3.18
C ARG A 209 -4.07 -2.53 3.05
N ALA A 210 -4.94 -2.77 4.03
CA ALA A 210 -6.32 -2.27 4.01
C ALA A 210 -6.37 -0.74 3.94
N MET A 211 -5.51 -0.05 4.70
CA MET A 211 -5.37 1.41 4.62
C MET A 211 -4.88 1.86 3.26
N LEU A 212 -3.87 1.24 2.65
CA LEU A 212 -3.40 1.68 1.33
C LEU A 212 -4.45 1.44 0.24
N SER A 213 -5.22 0.37 0.34
CA SER A 213 -6.30 0.04 -0.60
C SER A 213 -7.57 0.90 -0.44
N GLN A 214 -7.83 1.46 0.75
CA GLN A 214 -9.04 2.26 1.01
C GLN A 214 -8.75 3.75 1.19
N ALA A 215 -7.52 4.09 1.56
CA ALA A 215 -7.12 5.42 2.00
C ALA A 215 -6.09 6.10 1.07
N GLY A 216 -5.88 5.57 -0.14
CA GLY A 216 -5.06 6.17 -1.21
C GLY A 216 -5.53 7.57 -1.63
N ALA A 217 -4.98 8.20 -2.66
CA ALA A 217 -5.40 9.56 -3.06
C ALA A 217 -6.51 9.53 -4.12
N PRO A 218 -7.59 10.34 -3.98
CA PRO A 218 -8.49 10.57 -5.10
C PRO A 218 -7.73 11.41 -6.11
N ASP A 219 -8.08 11.26 -7.38
CA ASP A 219 -7.77 12.31 -8.34
C ASP A 219 -8.65 13.53 -8.02
N PRO A 220 -8.11 14.76 -7.89
CA PRO A 220 -8.94 15.96 -7.81
C PRO A 220 -9.90 16.11 -8.99
N GLN A 221 -9.65 15.43 -10.11
CA GLN A 221 -10.46 15.43 -11.33
C GLN A 221 -11.30 14.14 -11.53
N ASP A 222 -11.35 13.22 -10.56
CA ASP A 222 -11.87 11.84 -10.78
C ASP A 222 -13.39 11.70 -11.00
N THR A 223 -14.22 12.72 -10.81
CA THR A 223 -15.63 12.40 -10.49
C THR A 223 -16.62 12.43 -11.66
N ASP A 224 -16.50 13.32 -12.65
CA ASP A 224 -17.57 13.46 -13.66
C ASP A 224 -17.12 13.05 -15.08
N ASN A 225 -15.93 13.48 -15.53
CA ASN A 225 -15.50 13.25 -16.91
C ASN A 225 -15.11 11.79 -17.21
N MET A 226 -14.61 11.05 -16.21
CA MET A 226 -14.16 9.67 -16.39
C MET A 226 -15.32 8.67 -16.51
N GLY A 227 -16.38 8.87 -15.72
CA GLY A 227 -17.60 8.06 -15.84
C GLY A 227 -18.27 8.30 -17.18
N ALA A 228 -18.35 9.56 -17.62
CA ALA A 228 -18.86 9.93 -18.93
C ALA A 228 -18.03 9.34 -20.08
N TYR A 229 -16.70 9.43 -20.00
CA TYR A 229 -15.79 8.82 -20.99
C TYR A 229 -15.99 7.30 -21.09
N ALA A 230 -16.05 6.62 -19.95
CA ALA A 230 -16.25 5.18 -19.95
C ALA A 230 -17.61 4.82 -20.55
N ALA A 231 -18.68 5.48 -20.12
CA ALA A 231 -20.03 5.29 -20.67
C ALA A 231 -20.08 5.54 -22.18
N ALA A 232 -19.41 6.60 -22.66
CA ALA A 232 -19.29 6.92 -24.08
C ALA A 232 -18.53 5.81 -24.84
N ALA A 233 -17.39 5.34 -24.33
CA ALA A 233 -16.63 4.23 -24.93
C ALA A 233 -17.45 2.92 -24.98
N TYR A 234 -18.34 2.68 -24.01
CA TYR A 234 -19.28 1.56 -24.04
C TYR A 234 -20.44 1.74 -25.02
N ALA A 235 -20.84 2.99 -25.29
CA ALA A 235 -21.89 3.34 -26.24
C ALA A 235 -21.40 3.40 -27.68
N CYS A 236 -20.12 3.71 -27.91
CA CYS A 236 -19.51 3.72 -29.23
C CYS A 236 -19.57 2.32 -29.85
N GLU A 237 -20.10 2.26 -31.08
CA GLU A 237 -19.84 1.13 -31.98
C GLU A 237 -18.37 1.21 -32.42
N GLY A 238 -17.65 0.08 -32.44
CA GLY A 238 -16.23 0.07 -32.79
C GLY A 238 -15.31 -0.66 -31.83
N TYR A 239 -15.87 -1.41 -30.86
CA TYR A 239 -15.17 -2.49 -30.16
C TYR A 239 -15.69 -3.82 -30.73
N SER A 240 -14.82 -4.59 -31.37
CA SER A 240 -15.09 -5.97 -31.80
C SER A 240 -14.12 -6.93 -31.11
N ALA A 241 -14.58 -8.15 -30.86
CA ALA A 241 -13.79 -9.16 -30.18
C ALA A 241 -14.08 -10.54 -30.80
N ASP A 242 -13.03 -11.19 -31.29
CA ASP A 242 -13.10 -12.49 -31.96
C ASP A 242 -12.22 -13.52 -31.25
N TRP A 243 -12.78 -14.70 -30.98
CA TRP A 243 -12.04 -15.79 -30.35
C TRP A 243 -11.26 -16.62 -31.37
N ASN A 244 -9.98 -16.83 -31.08
CA ASN A 244 -9.15 -17.83 -31.72
C ASN A 244 -8.52 -18.74 -30.65
N GLY A 245 -9.16 -19.87 -30.37
CA GLY A 245 -8.74 -20.80 -29.31
C GLY A 245 -8.82 -20.15 -27.91
N SER A 246 -7.66 -19.98 -27.26
CA SER A 246 -7.50 -19.29 -25.96
C SER A 246 -7.19 -17.80 -26.09
N HIS A 247 -7.13 -17.28 -27.31
CA HIS A 247 -6.83 -15.89 -27.60
C HIS A 247 -8.10 -15.13 -27.96
N LEU A 248 -8.21 -13.92 -27.43
CA LEU A 248 -9.25 -12.96 -27.81
C LEU A 248 -8.58 -11.84 -28.60
N ILE A 249 -8.93 -11.71 -29.87
CA ILE A 249 -8.45 -10.67 -30.77
C ILE A 249 -9.44 -9.53 -30.66
N VAL A 250 -8.96 -8.35 -30.27
CA VAL A 250 -9.77 -7.16 -30.09
C VAL A 250 -9.34 -6.11 -31.10
N ASP A 251 -10.31 -5.54 -31.82
CA ASP A 251 -10.16 -4.31 -32.58
C ASP A 251 -11.01 -3.22 -31.93
N CYS A 252 -10.35 -2.14 -31.50
CA CYS A 252 -10.97 -0.96 -30.93
C CYS A 252 -10.60 0.33 -31.68
N THR A 253 -10.16 0.23 -32.94
CA THR A 253 -9.67 1.36 -33.73
C THR A 253 -10.75 2.44 -33.91
N ALA A 254 -11.98 2.03 -34.27
CA ALA A 254 -13.11 2.93 -34.44
C ALA A 254 -13.55 3.57 -33.11
N MET A 255 -13.53 2.79 -32.01
CA MET A 255 -13.76 3.32 -30.66
C MET A 255 -12.75 4.40 -30.30
N LEU A 256 -11.44 4.12 -30.49
CA LEU A 256 -10.38 5.10 -30.21
C LEU A 256 -10.54 6.36 -31.05
N ALA A 257 -10.80 6.24 -32.35
CA ALA A 257 -11.00 7.38 -33.25
C ALA A 257 -12.19 8.24 -32.80
N SER A 258 -13.27 7.63 -32.36
CA SER A 258 -14.48 8.32 -31.87
C SER A 258 -14.24 9.07 -30.55
N LEU A 259 -13.24 8.64 -29.78
CA LEU A 259 -12.84 9.26 -28.51
C LEU A 259 -11.70 10.30 -28.69
N VAL A 260 -11.12 10.43 -29.90
CA VAL A 260 -10.11 11.45 -30.21
C VAL A 260 -10.80 12.82 -30.36
N GLY A 261 -10.46 13.76 -29.49
CA GLY A 261 -11.01 15.13 -29.49
C GLY A 261 -12.17 15.38 -28.52
N ASP A 262 -12.65 14.34 -27.81
CA ASP A 262 -13.57 14.53 -26.69
C ASP A 262 -12.86 15.32 -25.57
N LYS A 263 -13.54 16.30 -24.97
CA LYS A 263 -13.07 17.02 -23.79
C LYS A 263 -12.66 16.06 -22.67
N CYS A 264 -13.32 14.90 -22.57
CA CYS A 264 -12.98 13.86 -21.62
C CYS A 264 -11.63 13.18 -21.93
N SER A 265 -11.26 13.04 -23.21
CA SER A 265 -9.99 12.49 -23.68
C SER A 265 -8.81 13.43 -23.39
N GLN A 266 -9.03 14.75 -23.51
CA GLN A 266 -8.04 15.75 -23.12
C GLN A 266 -7.83 15.80 -21.60
N ALA A 267 -8.91 15.76 -20.81
CA ALA A 267 -8.83 15.66 -19.35
C ALA A 267 -8.12 14.35 -18.89
N LEU A 268 -8.28 13.26 -19.65
CA LEU A 268 -7.56 12.01 -19.46
C LEU A 268 -6.04 12.13 -19.66
N GLN A 269 -5.59 12.94 -20.62
CA GLN A 269 -4.17 13.20 -20.84
C GLN A 269 -3.56 14.04 -19.71
N GLU A 270 -4.33 14.97 -19.14
CA GLU A 270 -3.95 15.75 -17.96
C GLU A 270 -3.85 14.90 -16.68
N ARG A 271 -4.44 13.70 -16.67
CA ARG A 271 -4.48 12.76 -15.54
C ARG A 271 -3.11 12.17 -15.15
N GLY A 272 -2.12 12.35 -16.00
CA GLY A 272 -0.79 11.78 -15.87
C GLY A 272 -0.63 10.48 -16.65
N ARG A 273 0.61 10.00 -16.76
CA ARG A 273 0.95 8.89 -17.65
C ARG A 273 0.76 7.53 -16.98
N VAL A 274 -0.05 6.66 -17.59
CA VAL A 274 -0.18 5.26 -17.16
C VAL A 274 1.11 4.48 -17.41
N GLN A 275 1.52 3.72 -16.40
CA GLN A 275 2.64 2.77 -16.41
C GLN A 275 2.07 1.37 -16.60
N LEU A 276 1.88 0.97 -17.85
CA LEU A 276 1.23 -0.30 -18.19
C LEU A 276 1.98 -1.52 -17.65
N GLU A 277 3.28 -1.41 -17.39
CA GLU A 277 4.08 -2.46 -16.75
C GLU A 277 3.58 -2.84 -15.34
N TRP A 278 2.88 -1.94 -14.65
CA TRP A 278 2.29 -2.17 -13.33
C TRP A 278 0.91 -2.84 -13.39
N LEU A 279 0.17 -2.66 -14.48
CA LEU A 279 -1.21 -3.15 -14.62
C LEU A 279 -1.35 -4.67 -14.43
N PRO A 280 -0.44 -5.52 -14.93
CA PRO A 280 -0.46 -6.96 -14.65
C PRO A 280 -0.37 -7.32 -13.16
N TYR A 281 0.18 -6.43 -12.32
CA TYR A 281 0.39 -6.67 -10.89
C TYR A 281 -0.73 -6.08 -10.01
N ALA A 282 -1.71 -5.41 -10.62
CA ALA A 282 -2.85 -4.85 -9.89
C ALA A 282 -3.77 -5.95 -9.35
N ASP A 283 -4.21 -5.78 -8.10
CA ASP A 283 -5.19 -6.62 -7.43
C ASP A 283 -6.58 -6.26 -7.95
N ILE A 284 -7.22 -7.19 -8.67
CA ILE A 284 -8.51 -6.94 -9.33
C ILE A 284 -9.67 -6.74 -8.33
N GLY A 285 -9.50 -7.15 -7.07
CA GLY A 285 -10.46 -6.90 -6.00
C GLY A 285 -10.35 -5.51 -5.38
N THR A 286 -9.27 -4.80 -5.70
CA THR A 286 -8.99 -3.47 -5.16
C THR A 286 -9.05 -2.42 -6.26
N LEU A 287 -8.41 -2.68 -7.40
CA LEU A 287 -8.32 -1.78 -8.55
C LEU A 287 -9.69 -1.26 -8.93
N GLN A 288 -9.85 0.06 -8.89
CA GLN A 288 -11.11 0.70 -9.24
C GLN A 288 -11.13 1.06 -10.72
N VAL A 289 -12.26 0.78 -11.36
CA VAL A 289 -12.52 1.04 -12.77
C VAL A 289 -13.94 1.58 -12.93
N TYR A 290 -14.19 2.28 -14.03
CA TYR A 290 -15.52 2.69 -14.46
C TYR A 290 -16.12 1.56 -15.28
N ALA A 291 -17.26 1.05 -14.83
CA ALA A 291 -18.00 0.01 -15.53
C ALA A 291 -18.91 0.61 -16.62
N ARG A 292 -19.66 -0.26 -17.32
CA ARG A 292 -20.57 0.14 -18.41
C ARG A 292 -21.58 1.21 -18.03
N ASP A 293 -22.02 1.23 -16.77
CA ASP A 293 -22.97 2.21 -16.24
C ASP A 293 -22.31 3.55 -15.85
N GLY A 294 -21.03 3.75 -16.16
CA GLY A 294 -20.27 4.94 -15.76
C GLY A 294 -19.94 5.00 -14.27
N ASN A 295 -20.36 4.01 -13.49
CA ASN A 295 -20.10 3.96 -12.05
C ASN A 295 -18.76 3.32 -11.74
N ARG A 296 -18.09 3.82 -10.69
CA ARG A 296 -16.83 3.28 -10.19
C ARG A 296 -17.08 1.99 -9.40
N LYS A 297 -16.41 0.91 -9.79
CA LYS A 297 -16.48 -0.43 -9.17
C LYS A 297 -15.07 -1.03 -9.09
N THR A 298 -14.89 -2.07 -8.26
CA THR A 298 -13.67 -2.88 -8.37
C THR A 298 -13.68 -3.62 -9.72
N LEU A 299 -12.51 -3.88 -10.29
CA LEU A 299 -12.40 -4.61 -11.56
C LEU A 299 -13.10 -5.98 -11.50
N ALA A 300 -12.96 -6.69 -10.39
CA ALA A 300 -13.66 -7.95 -10.15
C ALA A 300 -15.18 -7.78 -10.17
N ALA A 301 -15.72 -6.75 -9.52
CA ALA A 301 -17.16 -6.49 -9.52
C ALA A 301 -17.67 -6.04 -10.90
N ALA A 302 -16.90 -5.23 -11.63
CA ALA A 302 -17.24 -4.80 -12.98
C ALA A 302 -17.37 -5.96 -13.97
N CYS A 303 -16.62 -7.05 -13.76
CA CYS A 303 -16.60 -8.22 -14.64
C CYS A 303 -17.33 -9.44 -14.04
N GLY A 304 -18.10 -9.27 -12.96
CA GLY A 304 -18.87 -10.36 -12.32
C GLY A 304 -18.02 -11.49 -11.73
N ARG A 305 -16.74 -11.22 -11.41
CA ARG A 305 -15.77 -12.25 -10.98
C ARG A 305 -15.73 -12.39 -9.46
N LYS A 306 -15.71 -13.64 -8.96
CA LYS A 306 -15.54 -13.94 -7.53
C LYS A 306 -14.09 -13.69 -7.08
N LEU A 307 -13.92 -13.16 -5.88
CA LEU A 307 -12.63 -12.85 -5.27
C LEU A 307 -12.02 -14.07 -4.57
N ASN A 308 -10.75 -14.36 -4.84
CA ASN A 308 -9.93 -15.32 -4.09
C ASN A 308 -8.84 -14.62 -3.24
N ALA A 309 -8.03 -15.37 -2.48
CA ALA A 309 -7.02 -14.80 -1.57
C ALA A 309 -5.83 -14.11 -2.27
N HIS A 310 -5.63 -14.35 -3.57
CA HIS A 310 -4.63 -13.69 -4.42
C HIS A 310 -5.23 -13.47 -5.81
N ASN A 311 -5.38 -12.21 -6.21
CA ASN A 311 -6.17 -11.81 -7.38
C ASN A 311 -5.41 -10.78 -8.24
N ILE A 312 -4.16 -11.05 -8.61
CA ILE A 312 -3.43 -10.14 -9.49
C ILE A 312 -3.77 -10.40 -10.96
N LEU A 313 -3.85 -9.34 -11.77
CA LEU A 313 -4.36 -9.41 -13.14
C LEU A 313 -3.59 -10.40 -14.04
N LYS A 314 -2.26 -10.45 -13.92
CA LYS A 314 -1.37 -11.31 -14.73
C LYS A 314 -1.64 -12.80 -14.60
N ASP A 315 -2.23 -13.21 -13.48
CA ASP A 315 -2.58 -14.61 -13.23
C ASP A 315 -3.77 -15.03 -14.10
N PHE A 316 -4.57 -14.08 -14.59
CA PHE A 316 -5.76 -14.34 -15.39
C PHE A 316 -5.54 -14.05 -16.87
N VAL A 317 -4.88 -12.93 -17.20
CA VAL A 317 -4.79 -12.44 -18.57
C VAL A 317 -3.45 -11.76 -18.84
N LYS A 318 -2.97 -11.94 -20.06
CA LYS A 318 -1.84 -11.23 -20.66
C LYS A 318 -2.29 -10.63 -21.98
N TRP A 319 -1.63 -9.59 -22.45
CA TRP A 319 -1.93 -9.00 -23.75
C TRP A 319 -0.68 -8.67 -24.54
N THR A 320 -0.85 -8.57 -25.85
CA THR A 320 0.18 -8.09 -26.77
C THR A 320 -0.48 -7.20 -27.81
N ARG A 321 0.05 -6.00 -27.98
CA ARG A 321 -0.40 -5.07 -29.01
C ARG A 321 0.21 -5.47 -30.35
N ARG A 322 -0.61 -5.59 -31.38
CA ARG A 322 -0.18 -5.87 -32.77
C ARG A 322 -0.10 -4.60 -33.60
N GLY A 323 -0.92 -3.60 -33.28
CA GLY A 323 -0.95 -2.29 -33.90
C GLY A 323 -1.80 -1.35 -33.05
N THR A 324 -1.92 -0.08 -33.45
CA THR A 324 -2.87 0.83 -32.77
C THR A 324 -4.29 0.26 -32.89
N GLY A 325 -5.00 0.17 -31.77
CA GLY A 325 -6.35 -0.39 -31.72
C GLY A 325 -6.45 -1.91 -31.81
N HIS A 326 -5.36 -2.63 -32.12
CA HIS A 326 -5.36 -4.07 -32.34
C HIS A 326 -4.60 -4.81 -31.23
N ILE A 327 -5.32 -5.55 -30.40
CA ILE A 327 -4.79 -6.21 -29.21
C ILE A 327 -5.13 -7.70 -29.24
N VAL A 328 -4.17 -8.54 -28.82
CA VAL A 328 -4.41 -9.97 -28.59
C VAL A 328 -4.31 -10.23 -27.09
N PHE A 329 -5.42 -10.59 -26.47
CA PHE A 329 -5.47 -11.06 -25.09
C PHE A 329 -5.32 -12.57 -25.03
N THR A 330 -4.57 -13.07 -24.06
CA THR A 330 -4.33 -14.50 -23.80
C THR A 330 -4.71 -14.80 -22.37
N PHE A 331 -5.65 -15.73 -22.19
CA PHE A 331 -6.17 -16.08 -20.88
C PHE A 331 -5.52 -17.35 -20.34
N ASN A 332 -5.12 -17.33 -19.06
CA ASN A 332 -4.47 -18.47 -18.39
C ASN A 332 -5.51 -19.48 -17.86
N ILE A 333 -6.55 -19.78 -18.64
CA ILE A 333 -7.59 -20.75 -18.27
C ILE A 333 -7.69 -21.79 -19.38
N PRO A 334 -7.32 -23.06 -19.11
CA PRO A 334 -7.51 -24.12 -20.08
C PRO A 334 -9.01 -24.33 -20.31
N HIS A 335 -9.42 -24.30 -21.59
CA HIS A 335 -10.80 -24.51 -22.04
C HIS A 335 -11.83 -23.55 -21.45
N LEU A 336 -11.87 -22.33 -21.97
CA LEU A 336 -12.93 -21.37 -21.66
C LEU A 336 -14.27 -21.81 -22.28
N GLY A 337 -15.22 -22.20 -21.43
CA GLY A 337 -16.63 -22.36 -21.82
C GLY A 337 -17.29 -21.01 -22.16
N VAL A 338 -18.51 -21.06 -22.68
CA VAL A 338 -19.23 -19.87 -23.18
C VAL A 338 -19.33 -18.77 -22.13
N ALA A 339 -19.76 -19.10 -20.91
CA ALA A 339 -19.89 -18.13 -19.82
C ALA A 339 -18.55 -17.47 -19.44
N GLN A 340 -17.46 -18.25 -19.42
CA GLN A 340 -16.13 -17.73 -19.13
C GLN A 340 -15.59 -16.84 -20.27
N ARG A 341 -15.95 -17.14 -21.53
CA ARG A 341 -15.61 -16.30 -22.69
C ARG A 341 -16.31 -14.94 -22.61
N THR A 342 -17.61 -14.92 -22.27
CA THR A 342 -18.33 -13.66 -22.07
C THR A 342 -17.70 -12.81 -20.95
N MET A 343 -17.37 -13.42 -19.80
CA MET A 343 -16.67 -12.71 -18.72
C MET A 343 -15.28 -12.21 -19.14
N ALA A 344 -14.57 -12.95 -19.99
CA ALA A 344 -13.28 -12.59 -20.52
C ALA A 344 -13.37 -11.40 -21.50
N GLU A 345 -14.36 -11.40 -22.39
CA GLU A 345 -14.67 -10.27 -23.28
C GLU A 345 -15.02 -9.01 -22.48
N ASP A 346 -15.90 -9.13 -21.48
CA ASP A 346 -16.25 -8.03 -20.58
C ASP A 346 -15.00 -7.48 -19.87
N LEU A 347 -14.13 -8.36 -19.35
CA LEU A 347 -12.86 -7.94 -18.75
C LEU A 347 -11.99 -7.16 -19.72
N THR A 348 -11.81 -7.65 -20.95
CA THR A 348 -10.99 -6.94 -21.95
C THR A 348 -11.58 -5.60 -22.32
N ARG A 349 -12.91 -5.50 -22.43
CA ARG A 349 -13.58 -4.24 -22.71
C ARG A 349 -13.41 -3.24 -21.57
N VAL A 350 -13.63 -3.67 -20.32
CA VAL A 350 -13.38 -2.82 -19.14
C VAL A 350 -11.94 -2.33 -19.12
N LEU A 351 -10.96 -3.21 -19.37
CA LEU A 351 -9.54 -2.85 -19.38
C LEU A 351 -9.21 -1.82 -20.47
N VAL A 352 -9.63 -2.06 -21.71
CA VAL A 352 -9.33 -1.16 -22.85
C VAL A 352 -10.01 0.20 -22.65
N THR A 353 -11.24 0.24 -22.15
CA THR A 353 -11.96 1.49 -21.88
C THR A 353 -11.32 2.31 -20.76
N ASN A 354 -10.84 1.66 -19.69
CA ASN A 354 -10.25 2.36 -18.54
C ASN A 354 -8.76 2.67 -18.72
N PHE A 355 -8.07 1.94 -19.59
CA PHE A 355 -6.64 2.04 -19.86
C PHE A 355 -6.41 1.97 -21.37
N THR A 356 -6.79 3.02 -22.09
CA THR A 356 -6.67 3.09 -23.56
C THR A 356 -5.22 3.00 -24.02
N GLU A 357 -4.26 3.24 -23.14
CA GLU A 357 -2.83 3.03 -23.38
C GLU A 357 -2.51 1.58 -23.77
N ILE A 358 -3.30 0.59 -23.33
CA ILE A 358 -3.16 -0.81 -23.78
C ILE A 358 -3.24 -0.90 -25.31
N ALA A 359 -4.09 -0.08 -25.94
CA ALA A 359 -4.34 -0.09 -27.38
C ALA A 359 -3.45 0.87 -28.16
N THR A 360 -2.95 1.93 -27.51
CA THR A 360 -2.25 3.03 -28.18
C THR A 360 -0.74 3.01 -27.98
N HIS A 361 -0.25 2.52 -26.83
CA HIS A 361 1.17 2.58 -26.47
C HIS A 361 1.86 1.21 -26.60
N ALA A 362 3.16 1.22 -26.92
CA ALA A 362 3.99 0.03 -26.82
C ALA A 362 4.30 -0.28 -25.35
N LEU A 363 4.23 -1.56 -24.99
CA LEU A 363 4.58 -2.02 -23.64
C LEU A 363 6.09 -2.26 -23.57
N HIS A 364 6.76 -1.55 -22.67
CA HIS A 364 8.17 -1.74 -22.36
C HIS A 364 8.32 -2.26 -20.92
N PRO A 365 8.03 -3.56 -20.67
CA PRO A 365 7.86 -4.10 -19.31
C PRO A 365 9.14 -4.15 -18.48
N ASN A 366 10.28 -3.85 -19.11
CA ASN A 366 11.60 -3.86 -18.53
C ASN A 366 12.21 -2.46 -18.45
N GLU A 367 11.60 -1.45 -19.08
CA GLU A 367 12.17 -0.10 -19.12
C GLU A 367 12.14 0.53 -17.72
N VAL A 368 13.26 1.13 -17.32
CA VAL A 368 13.33 1.93 -16.10
C VAL A 368 13.03 3.37 -16.45
N ARG A 369 11.95 3.91 -15.89
CA ARG A 369 11.58 5.31 -16.07
C ARG A 369 12.15 6.18 -14.96
N PHE A 370 12.81 7.26 -15.33
CA PHE A 370 13.37 8.23 -14.41
C PHE A 370 13.37 9.63 -15.02
N THR A 371 13.49 10.65 -14.16
CA THR A 371 13.66 12.05 -14.58
C THR A 371 15.02 12.56 -14.11
N ALA A 372 15.67 13.35 -14.95
CA ALA A 372 16.94 14.00 -14.63
C ALA A 372 16.90 15.48 -15.01
N THR A 373 17.98 16.21 -14.72
CA THR A 373 18.06 17.67 -14.90
C THR A 373 17.87 18.12 -16.36
N THR A 374 18.25 17.27 -17.30
CA THR A 374 17.94 17.41 -18.73
C THR A 374 17.02 16.25 -19.14
N ASP A 375 15.84 16.56 -19.64
CA ASP A 375 14.86 15.54 -20.05
C ASP A 375 15.37 14.70 -21.24
N ASP A 376 16.23 15.27 -22.09
CA ASP A 376 16.80 14.60 -23.28
C ASP A 376 18.15 13.90 -23.02
N HIS A 377 18.40 13.40 -21.80
CA HIS A 377 19.63 12.65 -21.55
C HIS A 377 19.69 11.38 -22.41
N PRO A 378 20.85 10.99 -22.97
CA PRO A 378 20.94 9.83 -23.88
C PRO A 378 20.82 8.48 -23.17
N VAL A 379 20.72 8.47 -21.84
CA VAL A 379 20.78 7.26 -21.04
C VAL A 379 19.45 6.51 -21.00
N VAL A 380 19.47 5.25 -21.43
CA VAL A 380 18.33 4.33 -21.34
C VAL A 380 18.67 3.17 -20.43
N ALA A 381 17.80 2.87 -19.47
CA ALA A 381 17.98 1.78 -18.53
C ALA A 381 16.86 0.75 -18.65
N ALA A 382 17.21 -0.53 -18.60
CA ALA A 382 16.24 -1.62 -18.60
C ALA A 382 16.62 -2.71 -17.60
N LEU A 383 15.64 -3.23 -16.87
CA LEU A 383 15.80 -4.36 -15.96
C LEU A 383 15.68 -5.69 -16.69
N ARG A 384 16.44 -6.67 -16.24
CA ARG A 384 16.42 -8.03 -16.76
C ARG A 384 16.48 -8.98 -15.58
N VAL A 385 15.76 -10.10 -15.70
CA VAL A 385 15.81 -11.19 -14.71
C VAL A 385 16.59 -12.34 -15.32
N ARG A 386 17.68 -12.73 -14.67
CA ARG A 386 18.39 -13.99 -14.93
C ARG A 386 18.31 -14.83 -13.65
N ASP A 387 19.40 -14.92 -12.90
CA ASP A 387 19.41 -15.46 -11.54
C ASP A 387 19.02 -14.39 -10.51
N ASP A 388 19.53 -13.18 -10.72
CA ASP A 388 19.19 -11.95 -9.99
C ASP A 388 18.55 -10.92 -10.94
N VAL A 389 18.04 -9.82 -10.36
CA VAL A 389 17.63 -8.66 -11.15
C VAL A 389 18.86 -7.81 -11.47
N GLU A 390 19.06 -7.53 -12.75
CA GLU A 390 20.13 -6.67 -13.26
C GLU A 390 19.57 -5.46 -13.99
N VAL A 391 20.22 -4.31 -13.85
CA VAL A 391 19.98 -3.14 -14.69
C VAL A 391 21.03 -3.10 -15.81
N ALA A 392 20.55 -2.99 -17.04
CA ALA A 392 21.33 -2.73 -18.24
C ALA A 392 21.19 -1.25 -18.61
N ILE A 393 22.27 -0.50 -18.49
CA ILE A 393 22.30 0.95 -18.74
C ILE A 393 23.07 1.22 -20.04
N HIS A 394 22.44 1.91 -20.97
CA HIS A 394 23.03 2.30 -22.26
C HIS A 394 23.24 3.82 -22.27
N SER A 395 24.47 4.28 -22.47
CA SER A 395 24.80 5.72 -22.61
C SER A 395 24.85 6.20 -24.06
N SER A 396 24.84 5.28 -25.03
CA SER A 396 24.71 5.54 -26.46
C SER A 396 24.01 4.36 -27.15
N VAL A 397 23.44 4.59 -28.34
CA VAL A 397 22.71 3.57 -29.12
C VAL A 397 23.64 2.44 -29.62
N ILE A 398 24.96 2.65 -29.64
CA ILE A 398 25.93 1.80 -30.36
C ILE A 398 26.82 0.98 -29.41
N GLY A 399 26.96 1.36 -28.14
CA GLY A 399 27.85 0.69 -27.17
C GLY A 399 27.20 -0.47 -26.38
N PRO A 400 28.01 -1.42 -25.85
CA PRO A 400 27.50 -2.46 -24.97
C PRO A 400 26.96 -1.84 -23.65
N PRO A 401 25.86 -2.38 -23.09
CA PRO A 401 25.32 -1.86 -21.84
C PRO A 401 26.24 -2.11 -20.65
N ALA A 402 26.28 -1.16 -19.73
CA ALA A 402 26.79 -1.40 -18.39
C ALA A 402 25.77 -2.25 -17.61
N LEU A 403 26.20 -3.43 -17.16
CA LEU A 403 25.39 -4.34 -16.37
C LEU A 403 25.74 -4.19 -14.88
N ARG A 404 24.71 -4.06 -14.05
CA ARG A 404 24.83 -3.97 -12.58
C ARG A 404 23.70 -4.76 -11.92
N LYS A 405 24.03 -5.55 -10.90
CA LYS A 405 23.02 -6.22 -10.05
C LYS A 405 22.32 -5.19 -9.17
N VAL A 406 21.01 -5.34 -9.02
CA VAL A 406 20.17 -4.48 -8.16
C VAL A 406 19.13 -5.33 -7.44
N ALA A 407 19.08 -5.25 -6.12
CA ALA A 407 18.15 -6.02 -5.28
C ALA A 407 16.99 -5.17 -4.73
N SER A 408 17.00 -3.86 -4.97
CA SER A 408 15.99 -2.94 -4.47
C SER A 408 15.84 -1.68 -5.33
N GLN A 409 14.71 -0.99 -5.18
CA GLN A 409 14.50 0.32 -5.81
C GLN A 409 15.54 1.36 -5.36
N GLY A 410 16.00 1.27 -4.10
CA GLY A 410 17.03 2.14 -3.56
C GLY A 410 18.38 1.93 -4.25
N GLU A 411 18.79 0.68 -4.45
CA GLU A 411 20.01 0.32 -5.18
C GLU A 411 19.95 0.72 -6.65
N LEU A 412 18.80 0.53 -7.32
CA LEU A 412 18.59 1.01 -8.69
C LEU A 412 18.78 2.53 -8.77
N THR A 413 18.17 3.27 -7.83
CA THR A 413 18.29 4.74 -7.79
C THR A 413 19.74 5.18 -7.56
N ALA A 414 20.45 4.53 -6.64
CA ALA A 414 21.86 4.82 -6.38
C ALA A 414 22.74 4.49 -7.60
N THR A 415 22.47 3.36 -8.27
CA THR A 415 23.21 2.92 -9.46
C THR A 415 23.04 3.91 -10.60
N LEU A 416 21.82 4.37 -10.87
CA LEU A 416 21.57 5.37 -11.91
C LEU A 416 22.24 6.71 -11.59
N ARG A 417 22.17 7.17 -10.34
CA ARG A 417 22.85 8.41 -9.90
C ARG A 417 24.35 8.34 -10.05
N ALA A 418 24.96 7.19 -9.73
CA ALA A 418 26.40 6.99 -9.87
C ALA A 418 26.85 6.84 -11.34
N PHE A 419 25.93 6.44 -12.24
CA PHE A 419 26.22 6.29 -13.66
C PHE A 419 26.09 7.61 -14.44
N MET A 420 25.22 8.52 -14.00
CA MET A 420 25.08 9.84 -14.64
C MET A 420 26.37 10.66 -14.54
N ALA A 421 26.58 11.53 -15.53
CA ALA A 421 27.62 12.55 -15.47
C ALA A 421 27.36 13.49 -14.27
N PRO A 422 28.41 14.11 -13.68
CA PRO A 422 28.28 14.91 -12.46
C PRO A 422 27.31 16.10 -12.55
N ASP A 423 27.07 16.60 -13.76
CA ASP A 423 26.17 17.70 -14.10
C ASP A 423 24.71 17.26 -14.33
N ILE A 424 24.45 15.95 -14.45
CA ILE A 424 23.11 15.39 -14.64
C ILE A 424 22.62 14.77 -13.33
N VAL A 425 21.67 15.43 -12.67
CA VAL A 425 21.09 14.95 -11.41
C VAL A 425 19.83 14.14 -11.68
N VAL A 426 19.82 12.86 -11.27
CA VAL A 426 18.59 12.03 -11.27
C VAL A 426 17.66 12.47 -10.14
N HIS A 427 16.56 13.12 -10.50
CA HIS A 427 15.55 13.63 -9.57
C HIS A 427 14.67 12.52 -9.02
N THR A 428 14.09 11.70 -9.91
CA THR A 428 13.18 10.62 -9.52
C THR A 428 13.41 9.39 -10.36
N VAL A 429 13.34 8.21 -9.74
CA VAL A 429 13.31 6.91 -10.43
C VAL A 429 11.99 6.26 -10.08
N HIS A 430 11.17 5.98 -11.09
CA HIS A 430 9.88 5.36 -10.90
C HIS A 430 10.03 3.93 -10.35
N PRO A 431 9.24 3.53 -9.34
CA PRO A 431 9.23 2.15 -8.85
C PRO A 431 8.95 1.15 -9.98
N HIS A 432 9.72 0.07 -10.05
CA HIS A 432 9.52 -0.99 -11.04
C HIS A 432 8.91 -2.25 -10.40
N PRO A 433 7.97 -2.97 -11.05
CA PRO A 433 7.33 -4.17 -10.49
C PRO A 433 8.26 -5.35 -10.18
N LEU A 434 9.47 -5.34 -10.75
CA LEU A 434 10.53 -6.30 -10.43
C LEU A 434 11.23 -6.02 -9.09
N LEU A 435 11.23 -4.76 -8.64
CA LEU A 435 11.99 -4.29 -7.46
C LEU A 435 11.09 -3.75 -6.34
N SER A 436 9.80 -3.54 -6.60
CA SER A 436 8.83 -3.01 -5.65
C SER A 436 7.55 -3.88 -5.63
N ARG A 437 6.79 -3.77 -4.54
CA ARG A 437 5.51 -4.46 -4.28
C ARG A 437 4.31 -3.52 -4.31
N GLN A 438 4.50 -2.20 -4.36
CA GLN A 438 3.38 -1.25 -4.45
C GLN A 438 3.09 -0.90 -5.90
N VAL A 439 1.85 -1.10 -6.34
CA VAL A 439 1.43 -0.86 -7.72
C VAL A 439 1.36 0.65 -7.98
N CYS A 440 2.25 1.14 -8.86
CA CYS A 440 2.41 2.57 -9.16
C CYS A 440 1.90 2.92 -10.56
N LEU A 441 0.63 2.62 -10.85
CA LEU A 441 0.04 2.78 -12.20
C LEU A 441 0.17 4.18 -12.80
N TRP A 442 0.16 5.24 -12.00
CA TRP A 442 0.08 6.61 -12.49
C TRP A 442 1.32 7.41 -12.09
N VAL A 443 2.02 7.96 -13.09
CA VAL A 443 3.15 8.88 -12.91
C VAL A 443 2.68 10.33 -13.03
N GLY A 444 3.25 11.22 -12.22
CA GLY A 444 2.96 12.66 -12.23
C GLY A 444 2.22 13.17 -10.98
N TYR A 445 1.42 12.33 -10.31
CA TYR A 445 0.51 12.81 -9.24
C TYR A 445 0.63 12.10 -7.88
N ARG A 446 1.73 11.38 -7.61
CA ARG A 446 2.02 10.70 -6.32
C ARG A 446 0.82 9.95 -5.70
N ARG A 447 -0.06 9.36 -6.51
CA ARG A 447 -1.32 8.71 -6.07
C ARG A 447 -1.10 7.53 -5.10
N TRP A 448 0.09 6.95 -5.17
CA TRP A 448 0.52 5.81 -4.37
C TRP A 448 1.25 6.22 -3.08
N SER A 449 1.71 7.48 -2.91
CA SER A 449 2.45 7.90 -1.72
C SER A 449 1.70 9.00 -0.96
N ARG A 450 1.36 8.76 0.31
CA ARG A 450 0.72 9.76 1.18
C ARG A 450 1.56 10.11 2.38
N ARG A 451 1.42 11.37 2.83
CA ARG A 451 2.00 11.79 4.11
C ARG A 451 1.22 11.12 5.23
N ARG A 452 1.91 10.85 6.34
CA ARG A 452 1.29 10.25 7.54
C ARG A 452 0.08 11.05 8.05
N GLY A 453 0.14 12.38 7.97
CA GLY A 453 -0.96 13.26 8.39
C GLY A 453 -2.25 13.04 7.59
N GLU A 454 -2.15 12.82 6.29
CA GLU A 454 -3.32 12.56 5.42
C GLU A 454 -3.95 11.20 5.72
N LEU A 455 -3.11 10.17 5.92
CA LEU A 455 -3.57 8.84 6.33
C LEU A 455 -4.28 8.88 7.68
N LYS A 456 -3.76 9.68 8.63
CA LYS A 456 -4.36 9.89 9.93
C LYS A 456 -5.72 10.59 9.82
N ALA A 457 -5.79 11.70 9.10
CA ALA A 457 -7.03 12.46 8.90
C ALA A 457 -8.13 11.57 8.30
N ARG A 458 -7.77 10.70 7.36
CA ARG A 458 -8.72 9.75 6.77
C ARG A 458 -9.17 8.66 7.72
N ALA A 459 -8.25 8.09 8.50
CA ALA A 459 -8.61 7.11 9.54
C ALA A 459 -9.55 7.72 10.59
N ALA A 460 -9.32 8.98 10.97
CA ALA A 460 -10.18 9.73 11.89
C ALA A 460 -11.56 9.98 11.26
N ALA A 461 -11.63 10.52 10.04
CA ALA A 461 -12.90 10.78 9.34
C ALA A 461 -13.74 9.50 9.14
N ALA A 462 -13.08 8.37 8.91
CA ALA A 462 -13.74 7.06 8.82
C ALA A 462 -14.28 6.53 10.15
N SER A 463 -13.75 7.04 11.28
CA SER A 463 -14.12 6.62 12.63
C SER A 463 -15.28 7.44 13.22
N VAL A 464 -15.50 8.66 12.73
CA VAL A 464 -16.51 9.64 13.22
C VAL A 464 -17.97 9.27 12.82
N ARG A 465 -18.20 8.20 12.05
CA ARG A 465 -19.55 7.74 11.66
C ARG A 465 -20.13 6.64 12.56
N ARG A 466 -19.87 6.66 13.87
CA ARG A 466 -20.48 5.70 14.80
C ARG A 466 -21.11 6.38 16.01
#